data_AF-A0A7S1MY92-F1
#
_entry.id   AF-A0A7S1MY92-F1
#
_cell.length_a   1.000
_cell.length_b   1.000
_cell.length_c   1.000
_cell.angle_alpha   90.00
_cell.angle_beta   90.00
_cell.angle_gamma   90.00
#
_symmetry.space_group_name_H-M   'P 1'
#
loop_
_entity.id
_entity.type
_entity.pdbx_description
1 polymer ?
#
loop_
_entity_poly.entity_id
_entity_poly.type
_entity_poly.pdbx_seq_one_letter_code
_entity_poly.pdbx_strand_id
1 'polypeptide(L)'
;NSNLVPHWATWEHFNELDRQGLMMYGQMTAGSWIYIGTQGIVQGTYETFAEAARQHYGGDARGKWVLTAGLGGMGGAQPLAATFAGFSSLNIECQQSRIDFRLKTRYVDEQATDLDDAIARLQRYAAEGRAISIALLGNA
;
A
#
# COMPACT_ATOMS: atom_id res chain seq x y z
N ASN A 1 -5.03 -5.46 24.06
CA ASN A 1 -4.32 -4.17 23.94
C ASN A 1 -5.28 -3.10 23.47
N SER A 2 -5.10 -1.85 23.91
CA SER A 2 -5.81 -0.68 23.37
C SER A 2 -7.33 -0.59 23.65
N ASN A 3 -7.89 -1.41 24.54
CA ASN A 3 -9.31 -1.33 24.90
C ASN A 3 -9.56 -0.16 25.88
N LEU A 4 -10.59 0.64 25.58
CA LEU A 4 -11.12 1.69 26.44
C LEU A 4 -12.64 1.48 26.55
N VAL A 5 -13.25 1.84 27.68
CA VAL A 5 -14.71 1.83 27.81
C VAL A 5 -15.31 2.76 26.74
N PRO A 6 -16.41 2.42 26.04
CA PRO A 6 -16.82 3.10 24.81
C PRO A 6 -16.95 4.63 24.88
N HIS A 7 -17.38 5.18 26.03
CA HIS A 7 -17.46 6.62 26.24
C HIS A 7 -16.10 7.34 26.12
N TRP A 8 -15.01 6.64 26.45
CA TRP A 8 -13.63 7.14 26.42
C TRP A 8 -12.80 6.59 25.25
N ALA A 9 -13.40 5.84 24.33
CA ALA A 9 -12.71 5.20 23.22
C ALA A 9 -12.42 6.19 22.08
N THR A 10 -11.70 7.28 22.40
CA THR A 10 -11.28 8.33 21.45
C THR A 10 -9.76 8.45 21.44
N TRP A 11 -9.22 9.06 20.38
CA TRP A 11 -7.78 9.30 20.26
C TRP A 11 -7.27 10.31 21.30
N GLU A 12 -8.07 11.31 21.66
CA GLU A 12 -7.70 12.31 22.66
C GLU A 12 -7.40 11.65 24.01
N HIS A 13 -8.30 10.79 24.48
CA HIS A 13 -8.13 10.10 25.75
C HIS A 13 -7.06 9.00 25.67
N PHE A 14 -6.97 8.28 24.55
CA PHE A 14 -5.86 7.36 24.30
C PHE A 14 -4.50 8.07 24.44
N ASN A 15 -4.34 9.24 23.81
CA ASN A 15 -3.10 10.02 23.84
C ASN A 15 -2.80 10.63 25.21
N GLU A 16 -3.83 10.99 25.97
CA GLU A 16 -3.70 11.42 27.36
C GLU A 16 -3.06 10.30 28.20
N LEU A 17 -3.58 9.07 28.08
CA LEU A 17 -3.06 7.90 28.80
C LEU A 17 -1.67 7.48 28.30
N ASP A 18 -1.40 7.55 26.99
CA ASP A 18 -0.09 7.26 26.40
C ASP A 18 1.01 8.18 26.96
N ARG A 19 0.74 9.49 27.08
CA ARG A 19 1.69 10.45 27.70
C ARG A 19 1.97 10.15 29.17
N GLN A 20 1.05 9.47 29.86
CA GLN A 20 1.22 9.00 31.23
C GLN A 20 1.89 7.62 31.31
N GLY A 21 2.22 6.99 30.17
CA GLY A 21 2.77 5.64 30.10
C GLY A 21 1.74 4.55 30.41
N LEU A 22 0.44 4.86 30.35
CA LEU A 22 -0.67 3.96 30.70
C LEU A 22 -1.31 3.29 29.48
N MET A 23 -0.89 3.65 28.26
CA MET A 23 -1.47 3.12 27.03
C MET A 23 -0.40 2.71 26.02
N MET A 24 -0.77 1.77 25.15
CA MET A 24 0.02 1.34 24.00
C MET A 24 -0.93 0.98 22.86
N TYR A 25 -0.57 1.36 21.63
CA TYR A 25 -1.37 1.03 20.44
C TYR A 25 -0.94 -0.34 19.89
N GLY A 26 -1.81 -1.34 20.07
CA GLY A 26 -1.51 -2.71 19.67
C GLY A 26 -1.70 -3.00 18.18
N GLN A 27 -2.41 -2.13 17.46
CA GLN A 27 -2.90 -2.43 16.11
C GLN A 27 -3.54 -3.84 16.09
N MET A 28 -3.33 -4.65 15.07
CA MET A 28 -3.77 -6.05 15.03
C MET A 28 -2.61 -6.99 15.39
N THR A 29 -1.57 -7.03 14.56
CA THR A 29 -0.48 -8.03 14.66
C THR A 29 0.78 -7.51 15.35
N ALA A 30 0.89 -6.19 15.56
CA ALA A 30 2.01 -5.58 16.25
C ALA A 30 2.04 -5.94 17.75
N GLY A 31 0.94 -5.67 18.46
CA GLY A 31 0.81 -5.96 19.89
C GLY A 31 0.55 -7.44 20.23
N SER A 32 0.39 -8.29 19.21
CA SER A 32 0.22 -9.75 19.34
C SER A 32 1.41 -10.54 18.77
N TRP A 33 2.47 -9.85 18.35
CA TRP A 33 3.77 -10.43 17.96
C TRP A 33 3.70 -11.47 16.84
N ILE A 34 2.85 -11.23 15.84
CA ILE A 34 2.72 -12.08 14.65
C ILE A 34 2.84 -11.30 13.33
N TYR A 35 3.44 -10.11 13.38
CA TYR A 35 3.73 -9.32 12.19
C TYR A 35 4.90 -9.92 11.40
N ILE A 36 4.64 -10.30 10.15
CA ILE A 36 5.64 -10.91 9.25
C ILE A 36 6.08 -9.96 8.13
N GLY A 37 6.03 -8.65 8.39
CA GLY A 37 6.32 -7.66 7.36
C GLY A 37 5.16 -7.48 6.38
N THR A 38 5.46 -6.84 5.25
CA THR A 38 4.51 -6.55 4.16
C THR A 38 3.81 -7.81 3.64
N GLN A 39 4.46 -8.98 3.74
CA GLN A 39 3.89 -10.27 3.31
C GLN A 39 2.57 -10.61 4.04
N GLY A 40 2.37 -10.13 5.27
CA GLY A 40 1.16 -10.42 6.04
C GLY A 40 -0.14 -9.94 5.39
N ILE A 41 -0.08 -9.03 4.41
CA ILE A 41 -1.27 -8.47 3.74
C ILE A 41 -1.23 -8.58 2.21
N VAL A 42 -0.13 -9.03 1.62
CA VAL A 42 0.02 -9.06 0.15
C VAL A 42 -1.05 -9.92 -0.51
N GLN A 43 -1.38 -11.09 0.06
CA GLN A 43 -2.43 -11.95 -0.47
C GLN A 43 -3.82 -11.29 -0.40
N GLY A 44 -4.18 -10.71 0.75
CA GLY A 44 -5.48 -10.04 0.89
C GLY A 44 -5.63 -8.85 -0.06
N THR A 45 -4.55 -8.11 -0.28
CA THR A 45 -4.51 -7.00 -1.24
C THR A 45 -4.61 -7.51 -2.68
N TYR A 46 -3.90 -8.59 -3.00
CA TYR A 46 -3.99 -9.26 -4.31
C TYR A 46 -5.41 -9.75 -4.60
N GLU A 47 -6.04 -10.47 -3.67
CA GLU A 47 -7.41 -10.98 -3.86
C GLU A 47 -8.41 -9.83 -4.03
N THR A 48 -8.19 -8.70 -3.37
CA THR A 48 -9.02 -7.50 -3.56
C THR A 48 -8.90 -6.99 -4.99
N PHE A 49 -7.69 -6.86 -5.54
CA PHE A 49 -7.50 -6.41 -6.92
C PHE A 49 -7.95 -7.46 -7.95
N ALA A 50 -7.66 -8.74 -7.71
CA ALA A 50 -8.08 -9.83 -8.57
C ALA A 50 -9.61 -9.90 -8.66
N GLU A 51 -10.31 -9.73 -7.55
CA GLU A 51 -11.77 -9.67 -7.54
C GLU A 51 -12.31 -8.42 -8.22
N ALA A 52 -11.69 -7.25 -8.01
CA ALA A 52 -12.03 -6.05 -8.78
C ALA A 52 -11.84 -6.28 -10.30
N ALA A 53 -10.80 -7.00 -10.72
CA ALA A 53 -10.60 -7.37 -12.12
C ALA A 53 -11.71 -8.30 -12.64
N ARG A 54 -12.13 -9.30 -11.85
CA ARG A 54 -13.24 -10.20 -12.22
C ARG A 54 -14.55 -9.42 -12.41
N GLN A 55 -14.87 -8.53 -11.47
CA GLN A 55 -16.13 -7.79 -11.49
C GLN A 55 -16.19 -6.70 -12.56
N HIS A 56 -15.08 -6.01 -12.83
CA HIS A 56 -15.08 -4.82 -13.68
C HIS A 56 -14.41 -4.99 -15.04
N TYR A 57 -13.54 -6.00 -15.20
CA TYR A 57 -12.71 -6.20 -16.39
C TYR A 57 -12.74 -7.64 -16.91
N GLY A 58 -13.75 -8.44 -16.53
CA GLY A 58 -13.89 -9.82 -17.00
C GLY A 58 -12.74 -10.74 -16.56
N GLY A 59 -12.03 -10.38 -15.51
CA GLY A 59 -10.87 -11.12 -14.99
C GLY A 59 -9.54 -10.79 -15.69
N ASP A 60 -9.52 -9.84 -16.65
CA ASP A 60 -8.32 -9.46 -17.39
C ASP A 60 -7.95 -8.00 -17.13
N ALA A 61 -6.90 -7.79 -16.33
CA ALA A 61 -6.39 -6.48 -15.97
C ALA A 61 -5.34 -5.92 -16.97
N ARG A 62 -5.02 -6.64 -18.06
CA ARG A 62 -4.00 -6.19 -19.01
C ARG A 62 -4.33 -4.81 -19.56
N GLY A 63 -3.32 -3.94 -19.59
CA GLY A 63 -3.49 -2.55 -20.05
C GLY A 63 -4.22 -1.64 -19.05
N LYS A 64 -4.61 -2.13 -17.88
CA LYS A 64 -5.22 -1.35 -16.80
C LYS A 64 -4.17 -1.01 -15.74
N TRP A 65 -4.44 0.04 -15.00
CA TRP A 65 -3.57 0.46 -13.91
C TRP A 65 -4.37 1.00 -12.72
N VAL A 66 -3.78 0.89 -11.53
CA VAL A 66 -4.33 1.37 -10.25
C VAL A 66 -3.63 2.65 -9.83
N LEU A 67 -4.40 3.64 -9.39
CA LEU A 67 -3.88 4.80 -8.66
C LEU A 67 -4.10 4.58 -7.16
N THR A 68 -3.05 4.72 -6.35
CA THR A 68 -3.15 4.66 -4.89
C THR A 68 -2.03 5.46 -4.22
N ALA A 69 -2.04 5.51 -2.88
CA ALA A 69 -1.05 6.17 -2.07
C ALA A 69 -0.64 5.36 -0.83
N GLY A 70 0.51 5.71 -0.26
CA GLY A 70 1.04 5.16 0.98
C GLY A 70 1.84 3.86 0.79
N LEU A 71 3.16 3.94 0.94
CA LEU A 71 4.11 2.83 0.88
C LEU A 71 4.64 2.46 2.27
N GLY A 72 3.78 2.57 3.29
CA GLY A 72 4.05 2.15 4.66
C GLY A 72 4.19 0.63 4.84
N GLY A 73 4.24 0.14 6.09
CA GLY A 73 4.40 -1.29 6.42
C GLY A 73 3.43 -2.21 5.69
N MET A 74 2.14 -1.83 5.69
CA MET A 74 1.07 -2.57 5.01
C MET A 74 0.84 -2.06 3.59
N GLY A 75 0.73 -0.74 3.40
CA GLY A 75 0.49 -0.11 2.09
C GLY A 75 1.57 -0.39 1.05
N GLY A 76 2.80 -0.73 1.48
CA GLY A 76 3.85 -1.21 0.59
C GLY A 76 3.55 -2.54 -0.10
N ALA A 77 2.47 -3.25 0.27
CA ALA A 77 2.03 -4.47 -0.42
C ALA A 77 1.26 -4.18 -1.72
N GLN A 78 0.66 -2.98 -1.82
CA GLN A 78 -0.19 -2.58 -2.94
C GLN A 78 0.47 -2.73 -4.32
N PRO A 79 1.73 -2.31 -4.54
CA PRO A 79 2.31 -2.33 -5.87
C PRO A 79 2.54 -3.77 -6.36
N LEU A 80 3.15 -4.63 -5.53
CA LEU A 80 3.33 -6.05 -5.84
C LEU A 80 2.00 -6.80 -6.01
N ALA A 81 1.01 -6.51 -5.15
CA ALA A 81 -0.32 -7.11 -5.24
C ALA A 81 -1.04 -6.73 -6.54
N ALA A 82 -0.95 -5.46 -6.96
CA ALA A 82 -1.48 -4.99 -8.24
C ALA A 82 -0.79 -5.70 -9.42
N THR A 83 0.54 -5.82 -9.38
CA THR A 83 1.31 -6.54 -10.39
C THR A 83 0.90 -8.01 -10.50
N PHE A 84 0.73 -8.72 -9.38
CA PHE A 84 0.23 -10.11 -9.38
C PHE A 84 -1.20 -10.22 -9.93
N ALA A 85 -2.05 -9.23 -9.68
CA ALA A 85 -3.40 -9.17 -10.24
C ALA A 85 -3.43 -8.72 -11.72
N GLY A 86 -2.28 -8.42 -12.33
CA GLY A 86 -2.15 -8.05 -13.74
C GLY A 86 -2.30 -6.55 -14.03
N PHE A 87 -2.40 -5.71 -13.00
CA PHE A 87 -2.43 -4.25 -13.14
C PHE A 87 -1.02 -3.65 -13.10
N SER A 88 -0.78 -2.61 -13.88
CA SER A 88 0.24 -1.63 -13.52
C SER A 88 -0.24 -0.79 -12.32
N SER A 89 0.63 -0.09 -11.60
CA SER A 89 0.19 0.79 -10.51
C SER A 89 1.04 2.05 -10.38
N LEU A 90 0.41 3.15 -9.99
CA LEU A 90 1.06 4.38 -9.54
C LEU A 90 0.77 4.58 -8.05
N ASN A 91 1.85 4.65 -7.27
CA ASN A 91 1.81 4.62 -5.81
C ASN A 91 2.47 5.89 -5.26
N ILE A 92 1.65 6.85 -4.83
CA ILE A 92 2.13 8.14 -4.30
C ILE A 92 2.61 7.94 -2.86
N GLU A 93 3.82 8.39 -2.55
CA GLU A 93 4.40 8.32 -1.21
C GLU A 93 5.15 9.61 -0.88
N CYS A 94 4.99 10.13 0.33
CA CYS A 94 5.56 11.41 0.73
C CYS A 94 6.97 11.31 1.32
N GLN A 95 7.44 10.10 1.64
CA GLN A 95 8.75 9.85 2.23
C GLN A 95 9.62 8.98 1.30
N GLN A 96 10.73 9.56 0.82
CA GLN A 96 11.71 8.84 -0.02
C GLN A 96 12.22 7.54 0.63
N SER A 97 12.46 7.57 1.95
CA SER A 97 12.93 6.39 2.68
C SER A 97 11.95 5.20 2.66
N ARG A 98 10.65 5.47 2.47
CA ARG A 98 9.62 4.42 2.31
C ARG A 98 9.66 3.84 0.90
N ILE A 99 9.85 4.67 -0.13
CA ILE A 99 10.05 4.24 -1.51
C ILE A 99 11.30 3.37 -1.61
N ASP A 100 12.44 3.85 -1.10
CA ASP A 100 13.73 3.14 -1.12
C ASP A 100 13.63 1.75 -0.48
N PHE A 101 12.92 1.65 0.64
CA PHE A 101 12.73 0.37 1.29
C PHE A 101 11.96 -0.61 0.40
N ARG A 102 10.93 -0.13 -0.32
CA ARG A 102 10.06 -0.98 -1.16
C ARG A 102 10.77 -1.41 -2.43
N LEU A 103 11.61 -0.54 -3.00
CA LEU A 103 12.53 -0.89 -4.08
C LEU A 103 13.51 -1.98 -3.60
N LYS A 104 14.15 -1.76 -2.44
CA LYS A 104 15.10 -2.73 -1.84
C LYS A 104 14.45 -4.09 -1.58
N THR A 105 13.21 -4.12 -1.12
CA THR A 105 12.48 -5.37 -0.86
C THR A 105 11.74 -5.92 -2.08
N ARG A 106 11.85 -5.27 -3.25
CA ARG A 106 11.16 -5.64 -4.51
C ARG A 106 9.64 -5.71 -4.39
N TYR A 107 9.06 -4.83 -3.59
CA TYR A 107 7.61 -4.65 -3.49
C TYR A 107 7.09 -3.54 -4.40
N VAL A 108 7.99 -2.71 -4.95
CA VAL A 108 7.74 -1.78 -6.05
C VAL A 108 8.89 -1.93 -7.06
N ASP A 109 8.61 -1.79 -8.35
CA ASP A 109 9.58 -2.05 -9.43
C ASP A 109 10.49 -0.84 -9.69
N GLU A 110 9.87 0.34 -9.80
CA GLU A 110 10.58 1.56 -10.18
C GLU A 110 10.00 2.82 -9.51
N GLN A 111 10.78 3.89 -9.55
CA GLN A 111 10.35 5.22 -9.12
C GLN A 111 10.39 6.18 -10.31
N ALA A 112 9.35 7.00 -10.44
CA ALA A 112 9.27 8.09 -11.41
C ALA A 112 9.92 9.37 -10.86
N THR A 113 10.42 10.23 -11.75
CA THR A 113 11.03 11.52 -11.38
C THR A 113 10.01 12.60 -11.06
N ASP A 114 8.87 12.55 -11.73
CA ASP A 114 7.75 13.48 -11.61
C ASP A 114 6.47 12.83 -12.15
N LEU A 115 5.36 13.58 -12.11
CA LEU A 115 4.06 13.08 -12.54
C LEU A 115 3.99 12.80 -14.04
N ASP A 116 4.64 13.62 -14.88
CA ASP A 116 4.61 13.46 -16.33
C ASP A 116 5.36 12.18 -16.74
N ASP A 117 6.54 11.94 -16.15
CA ASP A 117 7.28 10.69 -16.30
C ASP A 117 6.45 9.49 -15.84
N ALA A 118 5.79 9.57 -14.68
CA ALA A 118 4.93 8.50 -14.18
C ALA A 118 3.80 8.15 -15.16
N ILE A 119 3.10 9.16 -15.70
CA ILE A 119 1.99 8.97 -16.64
C ILE A 119 2.51 8.40 -17.97
N ALA A 120 3.62 8.90 -18.49
CA ALA A 120 4.22 8.40 -19.73
C ALA A 120 4.58 6.92 -19.63
N ARG A 121 5.16 6.50 -18.49
CA ARG A 121 5.49 5.10 -18.24
C ARG A 121 4.25 4.22 -18.10
N LEU A 122 3.21 4.67 -17.39
CA LEU A 122 1.94 3.95 -17.30
C LEU A 122 1.32 3.73 -18.68
N GLN A 123 1.28 4.76 -19.52
CA GLN A 123 0.76 4.65 -20.90
C GLN A 123 1.56 3.64 -21.73
N ARG A 124 2.89 3.69 -21.63
CA ARG A 124 3.78 2.71 -22.29
C ARG A 124 3.48 1.29 -21.82
N TYR A 125 3.46 1.02 -20.52
CA TYR A 125 3.23 -0.32 -20.00
C TYR A 125 1.82 -0.83 -20.29
N ALA A 126 0.84 0.07 -20.30
CA ALA A 126 -0.51 -0.27 -20.71
C ALA A 126 -0.57 -0.74 -22.18
N ALA A 127 0.12 -0.04 -23.08
CA ALA A 127 0.22 -0.42 -24.49
C ALA A 127 1.01 -1.74 -24.70
N GLU A 128 2.03 -1.98 -23.88
CA GLU A 128 2.81 -3.23 -23.89
C GLU A 128 2.09 -4.41 -23.20
N GLY A 129 0.95 -4.17 -22.54
CA GLY A 129 0.24 -5.19 -21.76
C GLY A 129 1.02 -5.69 -20.53
N ARG A 130 1.94 -4.87 -20.01
CA ARG A 130 2.79 -5.20 -18.86
C ARG A 130 2.17 -4.68 -17.57
N ALA A 131 2.40 -5.42 -16.49
CA ALA A 131 2.06 -5.04 -15.13
C ALA A 131 3.33 -4.57 -14.41
N ILE A 132 3.50 -3.25 -14.28
CA ILE A 132 4.67 -2.63 -13.63
C ILE A 132 4.17 -1.64 -12.56
N SER A 133 4.84 -1.68 -11.42
CA SER A 133 4.56 -0.79 -10.30
C SER A 133 5.53 0.38 -10.22
N ILE A 134 4.98 1.59 -10.17
CA ILE A 134 5.70 2.85 -10.17
C ILE A 134 5.42 3.57 -8.86
N ALA A 135 6.45 3.94 -8.12
CA ALA A 135 6.37 4.88 -7.01
C ALA A 135 6.54 6.32 -7.53
N LEU A 136 5.81 7.27 -6.94
CA LEU A 136 6.00 8.70 -7.17
C LEU A 136 6.16 9.41 -5.83
N LEU A 137 7.27 10.14 -5.66
CA LEU A 137 7.48 10.97 -4.48
C LEU A 137 6.54 12.18 -4.56
N GLY A 138 5.61 12.30 -3.62
CA GLY A 138 4.60 13.36 -3.64
C GLY A 138 3.64 13.30 -2.46
N ASN A 139 2.73 14.27 -2.40
CA ASN A 139 1.63 14.26 -1.46
C ASN A 139 0.34 13.97 -2.23
N ALA A 140 -0.45 13.02 -1.72
CA ALA A 140 -1.66 12.52 -2.38
C ALA A 140 -2.86 13.47 -2.23
#